data_AF-A0A5B6YUP5-F1
#
_entry.id   AF-A0A5B6YUP5-F1
#
_cell.length_a   1.000
_cell.length_b   1.000
_cell.length_c   1.000
_cell.angle_alpha   90.00
_cell.angle_beta   90.00
_cell.angle_gamma   90.00
#
_symmetry.space_group_name_H-M   'P 1'
#
loop_
_entity.id
_entity.type
_entity.pdbx_description
1 polymer ?
#
loop_
_entity_poly.entity_id
_entity_poly.type
_entity_poly.pdbx_seq_one_letter_code
_entity_poly.pdbx_strand_id
1 'polypeptide(L)'
;ERERERERQSLRNMPGSLEPLDVGVQIPYHFRCPISLELMRDPVTVSTGQTYDRASIESWVATWNTTCPVTRAPLTDFTLIPNHTLRRLIQDWCVANRSFGVERIPTPKQPADPAMVRSLLSQASSESTSPHSRLSALRRLRGLARDSDKNRSVISEHNAREILLSVVFANTDSDSSELNHEALAILSMFPLSESECTLVASDPERVAYLVSLLFHSSIEVRVNSAALIEVVIAGTNSQELRAQISNADEIFE
;
A
#
# COMPACT_ATOMS: atom_id res chain seq x y z
N GLU A 1 2.48 -60.15 22.04
CA GLU A 1 2.16 -60.24 20.59
C GLU A 1 0.65 -60.29 20.33
N ARG A 2 -0.07 -61.27 20.88
CA ARG A 2 -1.54 -61.38 20.77
C ARG A 2 -2.36 -60.19 21.30
N GLU A 3 -1.82 -59.41 22.22
CA GLU A 3 -2.48 -58.22 22.79
C GLU A 3 -2.33 -56.97 21.88
N ARG A 4 -1.16 -56.82 21.23
CA ARG A 4 -0.91 -55.76 20.24
C ARG A 4 -1.67 -56.00 18.93
N GLU A 5 -1.93 -57.26 18.60
CA GLU A 5 -2.72 -57.63 17.43
C GLU A 5 -4.21 -57.37 17.67
N ARG A 6 -4.70 -57.55 18.91
CA ARG A 6 -6.07 -57.19 19.33
C ARG A 6 -6.31 -55.68 19.34
N GLU A 7 -5.35 -54.86 19.77
CA GLU A 7 -5.45 -53.40 19.66
C GLU A 7 -5.50 -52.91 18.21
N ARG A 8 -4.66 -53.48 17.34
CA ARG A 8 -4.67 -53.16 15.89
C ARG A 8 -5.97 -53.57 15.20
N GLN A 9 -6.58 -54.67 15.62
CA GLN A 9 -7.84 -55.15 15.08
C GLN A 9 -9.06 -54.39 15.64
N SER A 10 -8.96 -53.89 16.89
CA SER A 10 -9.97 -53.02 17.50
C SER A 10 -10.00 -51.62 16.88
N LEU A 11 -8.86 -51.09 16.43
CA LEU A 11 -8.77 -49.80 15.73
C LEU A 11 -9.29 -49.84 14.28
N ARG A 12 -9.44 -51.03 13.69
CA ARG A 12 -9.91 -51.22 12.31
C ARG A 12 -11.44 -51.37 12.17
N ASN A 13 -12.14 -51.59 13.29
CA ASN A 13 -13.58 -51.91 13.33
C ASN A 13 -14.41 -50.87 14.08
N MET A 14 -14.11 -49.58 13.92
CA MET A 14 -15.01 -48.49 14.34
C MET A 14 -15.76 -47.95 13.11
N PRO A 15 -17.08 -48.20 12.97
CA PRO A 15 -17.87 -47.56 11.94
C PRO A 15 -18.12 -46.11 12.37
N GLY A 16 -17.48 -45.16 11.70
CA GLY A 16 -17.71 -43.72 11.93
C GLY A 16 -16.48 -42.88 12.29
N SER A 17 -15.25 -43.35 12.04
CA SER A 17 -14.13 -42.42 11.90
C SER A 17 -14.36 -41.62 10.61
N LEU A 18 -15.01 -40.47 10.73
CA LEU A 18 -14.92 -39.42 9.73
C LEU A 18 -13.42 -39.15 9.55
N GLU A 19 -12.84 -39.65 8.46
CA GLU A 19 -11.69 -38.96 7.89
C GLU A 19 -12.10 -37.48 7.83
N PRO A 20 -11.28 -36.54 8.31
CA PRO A 20 -11.54 -35.14 8.02
C PRO A 20 -11.69 -35.08 6.50
N LEU A 21 -12.90 -34.78 6.04
CA LEU A 21 -13.08 -34.43 4.64
C LEU A 21 -12.24 -33.17 4.48
N ASP A 22 -10.99 -33.36 4.08
CA ASP A 22 -10.17 -32.34 3.45
C ASP A 22 -10.87 -32.02 2.13
N VAL A 23 -12.01 -31.34 2.22
CA VAL A 23 -12.59 -30.59 1.12
C VAL A 23 -11.79 -29.28 1.02
N GLY A 24 -10.47 -29.39 1.10
CA GLY A 24 -9.56 -28.36 0.64
C GLY A 24 -9.84 -28.19 -0.84
N VAL A 25 -10.50 -27.10 -1.21
CA VAL A 25 -10.79 -26.78 -2.60
C VAL A 25 -9.49 -26.85 -3.39
N GLN A 26 -9.39 -27.84 -4.27
CA GLN A 26 -8.22 -27.99 -5.11
C GLN A 26 -8.22 -26.88 -6.16
N ILE A 27 -7.26 -25.97 -6.05
CA ILE A 27 -7.04 -24.94 -7.07
C ILE A 27 -6.72 -25.64 -8.41
N PRO A 28 -7.48 -25.39 -9.49
CA PRO A 28 -7.17 -25.91 -10.81
C PRO A 28 -5.74 -25.56 -11.24
N TYR A 29 -5.03 -26.51 -11.85
CA TYR A 29 -3.61 -26.34 -12.17
C TYR A 29 -3.34 -25.12 -13.08
N HIS A 30 -4.24 -24.81 -14.01
CA HIS A 30 -4.16 -23.62 -14.88
C HIS A 30 -4.27 -22.28 -14.14
N PHE A 31 -4.75 -22.29 -12.90
CA PHE A 31 -4.87 -21.10 -12.06
C PHE A 31 -3.66 -20.94 -11.12
N ARG A 32 -2.78 -21.95 -11.06
CA ARG A 32 -1.58 -21.92 -10.22
C ARG A 32 -0.42 -21.27 -10.97
N CYS A 33 0.34 -20.45 -10.26
CA CYS A 33 1.59 -19.92 -10.78
C CYS A 33 2.61 -21.06 -10.89
N PRO A 34 3.30 -21.25 -12.03
CA PRO A 34 4.32 -22.30 -12.16
C PRO A 34 5.53 -22.14 -11.23
N ILE A 35 5.76 -20.94 -10.68
CA ILE A 35 6.87 -20.65 -9.75
C ILE A 35 6.43 -20.90 -8.31
N SER A 36 5.39 -20.22 -7.83
CA SER A 36 4.96 -20.32 -6.42
C SER A 36 4.04 -21.51 -6.14
N LEU A 37 3.47 -22.13 -7.18
CA LEU A 37 2.46 -23.19 -7.09
C LEU A 37 1.14 -22.76 -6.40
N GLU A 38 1.00 -21.48 -6.08
CA GLU A 38 -0.19 -20.87 -5.48
C GLU A 38 -1.12 -20.26 -6.55
N LEU A 39 -2.36 -19.95 -6.15
CA LEU A 39 -3.33 -19.26 -7.01
C LEU A 39 -2.77 -17.92 -7.50
N MET A 40 -2.77 -17.71 -8.82
CA MET A 40 -2.34 -16.44 -9.41
C MET A 40 -3.31 -15.32 -9.05
N ARG A 41 -2.80 -14.27 -8.41
CA ARG A 41 -3.55 -13.06 -8.07
C ARG A 41 -3.50 -12.05 -9.20
N ASP A 42 -2.33 -11.89 -9.81
CA ASP A 42 -2.12 -11.02 -10.96
C ASP A 42 -1.47 -11.80 -12.11
N PRO A 43 -2.25 -12.59 -12.87
CA PRO A 43 -1.69 -13.39 -13.96
C PRO A 43 -1.15 -12.49 -15.08
N VAL A 44 0.11 -12.70 -15.43
CA VAL A 44 0.86 -12.00 -16.49
C VAL A 44 1.57 -12.99 -17.40
N THR A 45 1.56 -12.72 -18.69
CA THR A 45 2.20 -13.54 -19.72
C THR A 45 3.53 -12.91 -20.13
N VAL A 46 4.58 -13.73 -20.15
CA VAL A 46 5.91 -13.35 -20.66
C VAL A 46 6.01 -13.62 -22.17
N SER A 47 7.07 -13.14 -22.82
CA SER A 47 7.34 -13.32 -24.27
C SER A 47 7.28 -14.76 -24.77
N THR A 48 7.55 -15.75 -23.91
CA THR A 48 7.45 -17.19 -24.25
C THR A 48 6.03 -17.74 -24.22
N GLY A 49 5.01 -16.91 -23.93
CA GLY A 49 3.60 -17.31 -23.86
C GLY A 49 3.18 -17.97 -22.55
N GLN A 50 4.10 -18.17 -21.60
CA GLN A 50 3.80 -18.72 -20.28
C GLN A 50 3.22 -17.64 -19.35
N THR A 51 2.25 -18.03 -18.53
CA THR A 51 1.61 -17.13 -17.55
C THR A 51 2.08 -17.45 -16.12
N TYR A 52 2.38 -16.40 -15.37
CA TYR A 52 2.82 -16.46 -13.97
C TYR A 52 2.02 -15.46 -13.13
N ASP A 53 2.09 -15.59 -11.80
CA ASP A 53 1.75 -14.46 -10.95
C ASP A 53 2.84 -13.38 -11.09
N ARG A 54 2.42 -12.11 -11.21
CA ARG A 54 3.32 -10.97 -11.41
C ARG A 54 4.45 -10.93 -10.40
N ALA A 55 4.14 -11.03 -9.10
CA ALA A 55 5.16 -10.92 -8.06
C ALA A 55 6.22 -12.03 -8.17
N SER A 56 5.77 -13.25 -8.50
CA SER A 56 6.65 -14.40 -8.67
C SER A 56 7.62 -14.24 -9.85
N ILE A 57 7.13 -13.77 -11.01
CA ILE A 57 8.01 -13.59 -12.18
C ILE A 57 8.90 -12.35 -12.05
N GLU A 58 8.43 -11.28 -11.41
CA GLU A 58 9.25 -10.10 -11.12
C GLU A 58 10.39 -10.46 -10.16
N SER A 59 10.11 -11.23 -9.10
CA SER A 59 11.16 -11.73 -8.18
C SER A 59 12.15 -12.66 -8.88
N TRP A 60 11.70 -13.50 -9.80
CA TRP A 60 12.55 -14.38 -10.58
C TRP A 60 13.57 -13.60 -11.42
N VAL A 61 13.08 -12.59 -12.15
CA VAL A 61 13.91 -11.71 -12.99
C VAL A 61 14.85 -10.83 -12.14
N ALA A 62 14.37 -10.32 -10.99
CA ALA A 62 15.18 -9.53 -10.07
C ALA A 62 16.38 -10.31 -9.48
N THR A 63 16.28 -11.65 -9.43
CA THR A 63 17.38 -12.54 -9.00
C THR A 63 18.35 -12.86 -10.15
N TRP A 64 18.50 -11.93 -11.11
CA TRP A 64 19.38 -12.04 -12.28
C TRP A 64 19.09 -13.22 -13.22
N ASN A 65 17.89 -13.81 -13.16
CA ASN A 65 17.50 -14.85 -14.10
C ASN A 65 16.97 -14.23 -15.41
N THR A 66 17.52 -14.65 -16.53
CA THR A 66 17.15 -14.16 -17.88
C THR A 66 16.41 -15.21 -18.71
N THR A 67 15.97 -16.30 -18.09
CA THR A 67 15.27 -17.40 -18.77
C THR A 67 13.86 -17.59 -18.21
N CYS A 68 12.97 -18.13 -19.04
CA CYS A 68 11.63 -18.51 -18.63
C CYS A 68 11.69 -19.73 -17.69
N PRO A 69 11.09 -19.69 -16.49
CA PRO A 69 11.13 -20.80 -15.52
C PRO A 69 10.65 -22.15 -16.09
N VAL A 70 9.61 -22.12 -16.92
CA VAL A 70 8.99 -23.34 -17.49
C VAL A 70 9.73 -23.82 -18.75
N THR A 71 9.91 -22.94 -19.74
CA THR A 71 10.46 -23.36 -21.04
C THR A 71 11.99 -23.39 -21.07
N ARG A 72 12.64 -22.76 -20.08
CA ARG A 72 14.09 -22.51 -20.02
C ARG A 72 14.64 -21.72 -21.22
N ALA A 73 13.76 -21.18 -22.05
CA ALA A 73 14.14 -20.32 -23.17
C ALA A 73 14.52 -18.92 -22.64
N PRO A 74 15.47 -18.22 -23.30
CA PRO A 74 15.78 -16.84 -22.97
C PRO A 74 14.55 -15.93 -23.06
N LEU A 75 14.38 -15.06 -22.07
CA LEU A 75 13.40 -13.98 -22.14
C LEU A 75 14.01 -12.87 -22.99
N THR A 76 13.56 -12.76 -24.25
CA THR A 76 14.03 -11.72 -25.18
C THR A 76 13.52 -10.32 -24.83
N ASP A 77 12.46 -10.26 -24.03
CA ASP A 77 11.81 -9.06 -23.52
C ASP A 77 11.26 -9.38 -22.12
N PHE A 78 11.35 -8.42 -21.21
CA PHE A 78 10.87 -8.47 -19.83
C PHE A 78 9.50 -7.80 -19.66
N THR A 79 8.88 -7.33 -20.75
CA THR A 79 7.52 -6.82 -20.73
C THR A 79 6.55 -7.90 -20.25
N LEU A 80 5.82 -7.59 -19.18
CA LEU A 80 4.82 -8.47 -18.57
C LEU A 80 3.43 -8.07 -19.05
N ILE A 81 2.82 -8.89 -19.92
CA ILE A 81 1.52 -8.61 -20.52
C ILE A 81 0.42 -9.15 -19.61
N PRO A 82 -0.49 -8.32 -19.05
CA PRO A 82 -1.56 -8.82 -18.20
C PRO A 82 -2.50 -9.82 -18.91
N ASN A 83 -2.74 -10.99 -18.31
CA ASN A 83 -3.69 -11.97 -18.82
C ASN A 83 -5.08 -11.74 -18.20
N HIS A 84 -5.83 -10.80 -18.77
CA HIS A 84 -7.16 -10.40 -18.27
C HIS A 84 -8.19 -11.55 -18.30
N THR A 85 -8.14 -12.40 -19.34
CA THR A 85 -9.04 -13.54 -19.47
C THR A 85 -8.82 -14.54 -18.33
N LEU A 86 -7.57 -14.93 -18.08
CA LEU A 86 -7.25 -15.85 -16.99
C LEU A 86 -7.60 -15.24 -15.63
N ARG A 87 -7.34 -13.95 -15.42
CA ARG A 87 -7.73 -13.25 -14.20
C ARG A 87 -9.23 -13.35 -13.94
N ARG A 88 -10.05 -13.11 -14.98
CA ARG A 88 -11.51 -13.23 -14.88
C ARG A 88 -11.94 -14.65 -14.51
N LEU A 89 -11.38 -15.66 -15.18
CA LEU A 89 -11.68 -17.07 -14.89
C LEU A 89 -11.32 -17.45 -13.44
N ILE A 90 -10.16 -16.98 -12.96
CA ILE A 90 -9.73 -17.18 -11.57
C ILE A 90 -10.71 -16.51 -10.60
N GLN A 91 -11.13 -15.27 -10.88
CA GLN A 91 -12.11 -14.57 -10.03
C GLN A 91 -13.46 -15.28 -10.00
N ASP A 92 -13.96 -15.73 -11.15
CA ASP A 92 -15.23 -16.46 -11.25
C ASP A 92 -15.14 -17.79 -10.47
N TRP A 93 -14.00 -18.48 -10.55
CA TRP A 93 -13.73 -19.66 -9.73
C TRP A 93 -13.69 -19.35 -8.23
N CYS A 94 -13.08 -18.23 -7.81
CA CYS A 94 -13.08 -17.83 -6.40
C CYS A 94 -14.51 -17.58 -5.89
N VAL A 95 -15.34 -16.91 -6.69
CA VAL A 95 -16.75 -16.65 -6.34
C VAL A 95 -17.52 -17.96 -6.20
N ALA A 96 -17.34 -18.89 -7.15
CA ALA A 96 -18.00 -20.20 -7.12
C ALA A 96 -17.58 -21.05 -5.90
N ASN A 97 -16.38 -20.84 -5.37
CA ASN A 97 -15.83 -21.59 -4.23
C ASN A 97 -15.85 -20.80 -2.90
N ARG A 98 -16.58 -19.68 -2.83
CA ARG A 98 -16.66 -18.85 -1.62
C ARG A 98 -17.16 -19.62 -0.39
N SER A 99 -18.05 -20.59 -0.57
CA SER A 99 -18.57 -21.44 0.52
C SER A 99 -17.50 -22.30 1.19
N PHE A 100 -16.36 -22.49 0.53
CA PHE A 100 -15.22 -23.24 1.04
C PHE A 100 -14.10 -22.32 1.57
N GLY A 101 -14.39 -21.04 1.81
CA GLY A 101 -13.42 -20.06 2.32
C GLY A 101 -12.51 -19.45 1.25
N VAL A 102 -12.77 -19.68 -0.04
CA VAL A 102 -12.01 -19.02 -1.11
C VAL A 102 -12.49 -17.58 -1.27
N GLU A 103 -11.63 -16.63 -0.95
CA GLU A 103 -11.91 -15.21 -1.17
C GLU A 103 -11.69 -14.80 -2.63
N ARG A 104 -12.52 -13.88 -3.11
CA ARG A 104 -12.37 -13.32 -4.46
C ARG A 104 -11.15 -12.41 -4.50
N ILE A 105 -10.22 -12.72 -5.40
CA ILE A 105 -9.09 -11.82 -5.69
C ILE A 105 -9.64 -10.52 -6.31
N PRO A 106 -9.41 -9.34 -5.69
CA PRO A 106 -9.85 -8.08 -6.24
C PRO A 106 -9.10 -7.77 -7.54
N THR A 107 -9.79 -7.15 -8.51
CA THR A 107 -9.12 -6.65 -9.71
C THR A 107 -8.18 -5.52 -9.30
N PRO A 108 -6.87 -5.57 -9.67
CA PRO A 108 -5.99 -4.43 -9.48
C PRO A 108 -6.62 -3.20 -10.13
N LYS A 109 -6.98 -2.19 -9.33
CA LYS A 109 -7.49 -0.92 -9.84
C LYS A 109 -6.38 -0.34 -10.73
N GLN A 110 -6.75 0.11 -11.93
CA GLN A 110 -5.81 0.88 -12.76
C GLN A 110 -5.35 2.10 -11.95
N PRO A 111 -4.04 2.43 -11.96
CA PRO A 111 -3.57 3.64 -11.33
C PRO A 111 -4.29 4.86 -11.91
N ALA A 112 -4.38 5.92 -11.11
CA ALA A 112 -4.91 7.20 -11.56
C ALA A 112 -4.09 7.74 -12.74
N ASP A 113 -4.77 8.44 -13.65
CA ASP A 113 -4.11 9.13 -14.77
C ASP A 113 -3.13 10.19 -14.23
N PRO A 114 -1.82 10.12 -14.56
CA PRO A 114 -0.83 11.11 -14.14
C PRO A 114 -1.20 12.55 -14.52
N ALA A 115 -1.88 12.77 -15.65
CA ALA A 115 -2.31 14.10 -16.06
C ALA A 115 -3.37 14.69 -15.12
N MET A 116 -4.32 13.85 -14.69
CA MET A 116 -5.31 14.24 -13.69
C MET A 116 -4.66 14.58 -12.36
N VAL A 117 -3.70 13.76 -11.91
CA VAL A 117 -2.97 14.00 -10.65
C VAL A 117 -2.21 15.32 -10.68
N ARG A 118 -1.52 15.63 -11.79
CA ARG A 118 -0.86 16.94 -11.97
C ARG A 118 -1.84 18.11 -11.89
N SER A 119 -3.00 17.98 -12.54
CA SER A 119 -4.03 19.03 -12.50
C SER A 119 -4.54 19.27 -11.08
N LEU A 120 -4.74 18.20 -10.29
CA LEU A 120 -5.18 18.30 -8.91
C LEU A 120 -4.12 18.97 -8.02
N LEU A 121 -2.85 18.61 -8.18
CA LEU A 121 -1.74 19.23 -7.44
C LEU A 121 -1.61 20.72 -7.77
N SER A 122 -1.70 21.09 -9.06
CA SER A 122 -1.69 22.49 -9.50
C SER A 122 -2.88 23.28 -8.94
N GLN A 123 -4.07 22.66 -8.90
CA GLN A 123 -5.25 23.28 -8.31
C GLN A 123 -5.11 23.46 -6.79
N ALA A 124 -4.45 22.52 -6.10
CA ALA A 124 -4.24 22.60 -4.65
C ALA A 124 -3.23 23.70 -4.25
N SER A 125 -2.18 23.89 -5.06
CA SER A 125 -1.11 24.88 -4.79
C SER A 125 -1.41 26.29 -5.28
N SER A 126 -2.38 26.46 -6.18
CA SER A 126 -2.70 27.75 -6.80
C SER A 126 -3.40 28.71 -5.82
N GLU A 127 -2.77 29.83 -5.50
CA GLU A 127 -3.37 30.90 -4.68
C GLU A 127 -4.53 31.64 -5.38
N SER A 128 -4.56 31.64 -6.71
CA SER A 128 -5.67 32.21 -7.48
C SER A 128 -6.94 31.35 -7.46
N THR A 129 -6.84 30.12 -6.95
CA THR A 129 -7.96 29.18 -6.83
C THR A 129 -8.67 29.39 -5.49
N SER A 130 -10.01 29.33 -5.48
CA SER A 130 -10.79 29.48 -4.25
C SER A 130 -10.44 28.40 -3.21
N PRO A 131 -10.50 28.71 -1.90
CA PRO A 131 -10.20 27.74 -0.84
C PRO A 131 -11.00 26.44 -0.96
N HIS A 132 -12.27 26.53 -1.36
CA HIS A 132 -13.15 25.38 -1.55
C HIS A 132 -12.67 24.47 -2.69
N SER A 133 -12.24 25.05 -3.81
CA SER A 133 -11.71 24.31 -4.95
C SER A 133 -10.36 23.65 -4.63
N ARG A 134 -9.49 24.34 -3.88
CA ARG A 134 -8.22 23.77 -3.37
C ARG A 134 -8.50 22.57 -2.47
N LEU A 135 -9.43 22.71 -1.54
CA LEU A 135 -9.84 21.65 -0.60
C LEU A 135 -10.46 20.45 -1.32
N SER A 136 -11.30 20.69 -2.34
CA SER A 136 -11.85 19.62 -3.18
C SER A 136 -10.76 18.85 -3.92
N ALA A 137 -9.70 19.53 -4.38
CA ALA A 137 -8.58 18.88 -5.04
C ALA A 137 -7.78 17.99 -4.07
N LEU A 138 -7.51 18.49 -2.86
CA LEU A 138 -6.85 17.71 -1.80
C LEU A 138 -7.68 16.49 -1.40
N ARG A 139 -8.98 16.64 -1.15
CA ARG A 139 -9.88 15.50 -0.83
C ARG A 139 -9.87 14.44 -1.93
N ARG A 140 -9.81 14.86 -3.21
CA ARG A 140 -9.71 13.95 -4.35
C ARG A 140 -8.37 13.22 -4.35
N LEU A 141 -7.25 13.92 -4.14
CA LEU A 141 -5.91 13.32 -4.02
C LEU A 141 -5.83 12.31 -2.87
N ARG A 142 -6.41 12.66 -1.71
CA ARG A 142 -6.47 11.77 -0.54
C ARG A 142 -7.23 10.49 -0.82
N GLY A 143 -8.38 10.58 -1.51
CA GLY A 143 -9.14 9.42 -1.95
C GLY A 143 -8.31 8.50 -2.85
N LEU A 144 -7.57 9.07 -3.81
CA LEU A 144 -6.67 8.30 -4.69
C LEU A 144 -5.54 7.63 -3.89
N ALA A 145 -4.90 8.34 -2.97
CA ALA A 145 -3.82 7.82 -2.13
C ALA A 145 -4.29 6.66 -1.23
N ARG A 146 -5.50 6.73 -0.69
CA ARG A 146 -6.13 5.65 0.09
C ARG A 146 -6.48 4.42 -0.76
N ASP A 147 -6.80 4.63 -2.03
CA ASP A 147 -7.28 3.58 -2.92
C ASP A 147 -6.21 2.55 -3.34
N SER A 148 -4.94 2.95 -3.48
CA SER A 148 -3.85 2.02 -3.78
C SER A 148 -2.44 2.61 -3.60
N ASP A 149 -1.45 1.74 -3.33
CA ASP A 149 -0.02 2.07 -3.39
C ASP A 149 0.42 2.63 -4.75
N LYS A 150 -0.21 2.15 -5.83
CA LYS A 150 0.15 2.57 -7.19
C LYS A 150 -0.23 4.04 -7.41
N ASN A 151 -1.39 4.45 -6.91
CA ASN A 151 -1.78 5.86 -6.90
C ASN A 151 -0.83 6.72 -6.05
N ARG A 152 -0.35 6.21 -4.90
CA ARG A 152 0.67 6.90 -4.12
C ARG A 152 1.95 7.09 -4.93
N SER A 153 2.40 6.07 -5.65
CA SER A 153 3.55 6.20 -6.56
C SER A 153 3.34 7.32 -7.58
N VAL A 154 2.20 7.35 -8.28
CA VAL A 154 1.87 8.40 -9.27
C VAL A 154 1.81 9.80 -8.63
N ILE A 155 1.23 9.93 -7.44
CA ILE A 155 1.19 11.22 -6.72
C ILE A 155 2.61 11.68 -6.38
N SER A 156 3.49 10.78 -5.95
CA SER A 156 4.84 11.12 -5.54
C SER A 156 5.76 11.64 -6.66
N GLU A 157 5.44 11.36 -7.93
CA GLU A 157 6.24 11.72 -9.11
C GLU A 157 6.17 13.21 -9.51
N HIS A 158 5.30 14.02 -8.88
CA HIS A 158 4.97 15.37 -9.36
C HIS A 158 5.17 16.47 -8.30
N ASN A 159 6.32 16.47 -7.62
CA ASN A 159 6.63 17.40 -6.51
C ASN A 159 5.54 17.48 -5.44
N ALA A 160 4.75 16.41 -5.29
CA ALA A 160 3.58 16.44 -4.43
C ALA A 160 3.96 16.72 -2.97
N ARG A 161 5.07 16.19 -2.48
CA ARG A 161 5.54 16.41 -1.10
C ARG A 161 5.86 17.88 -0.85
N GLU A 162 6.59 18.53 -1.75
CA GLU A 162 6.89 19.97 -1.66
C GLU A 162 5.62 20.82 -1.67
N ILE A 163 4.67 20.51 -2.56
CA ILE A 163 3.36 21.18 -2.62
C ILE A 163 2.55 20.95 -1.34
N LEU A 164 2.52 19.72 -0.83
CA LEU A 164 1.77 19.41 0.38
C LEU A 164 2.39 20.08 1.60
N LEU A 165 3.72 20.09 1.72
CA LEU A 165 4.45 20.80 2.77
C LEU A 165 4.13 22.30 2.73
N SER A 166 4.14 22.93 1.54
CA SER A 166 3.80 24.35 1.43
C SER A 166 2.36 24.65 1.83
N VAL A 167 1.41 23.76 1.53
CA VAL A 167 0.00 23.93 1.95
C VAL A 167 -0.18 23.68 3.45
N VAL A 168 0.48 22.68 4.04
CA VAL A 168 0.40 22.38 5.47
C VAL A 168 0.84 23.58 6.31
N PHE A 169 1.93 24.25 5.89
CA PHE A 169 2.52 25.36 6.64
C PHE A 169 2.18 26.74 6.05
N ALA A 170 1.16 26.86 5.20
CA ALA A 170 0.79 28.15 4.59
C ALA A 170 0.20 29.14 5.60
N ASN A 171 -0.43 28.65 6.68
CA ASN A 171 -0.99 29.47 7.75
C ASN A 171 -0.92 28.69 9.06
N THR A 172 0.18 28.85 9.78
CA THR A 172 0.44 28.22 11.08
C THR A 172 -0.26 28.93 12.25
N ASP A 173 -0.85 30.11 12.01
CA ASP A 173 -1.52 30.91 13.04
C ASP A 173 -2.92 30.40 13.40
N SER A 174 -3.48 29.48 12.61
CA SER A 174 -4.81 28.91 12.84
C SER A 174 -4.84 27.40 12.78
N ASP A 175 -5.05 26.79 13.93
CA ASP A 175 -5.32 25.35 14.09
C ASP A 175 -6.69 24.92 13.55
N SER A 176 -7.44 25.81 12.89
CA SER A 176 -8.77 25.53 12.33
C SER A 176 -8.78 25.34 10.81
N SER A 177 -7.63 25.47 10.14
CA SER A 177 -7.52 25.41 8.68
C SER A 177 -7.80 23.99 8.15
N GLU A 178 -9.01 23.77 7.62
CA GLU A 178 -9.36 22.51 6.94
C GLU A 178 -8.39 22.16 5.80
N LEU A 179 -7.84 23.17 5.12
CA LEU A 179 -6.87 22.98 4.04
C LEU A 179 -5.57 22.37 4.55
N ASN A 180 -5.01 22.92 5.63
CA ASN A 180 -3.76 22.43 6.20
C ASN A 180 -3.95 21.01 6.73
N HIS A 181 -5.08 20.75 7.42
CA HIS A 181 -5.39 19.43 7.95
C HIS A 181 -5.55 18.37 6.86
N GLU A 182 -6.22 18.71 5.75
CA GLU A 182 -6.38 17.77 4.65
C GLU A 182 -5.04 17.50 3.94
N ALA A 183 -4.20 18.52 3.77
CA ALA A 183 -2.85 18.36 3.21
C ALA A 183 -1.95 17.52 4.13
N LEU A 184 -2.00 17.75 5.45
CA LEU A 184 -1.26 16.99 6.47
C LEU A 184 -1.64 15.52 6.42
N ALA A 185 -2.94 15.24 6.30
CA ALA A 185 -3.43 13.88 6.20
C ALA A 185 -2.96 13.16 4.94
N ILE A 186 -2.82 13.86 3.81
CA ILE A 186 -2.22 13.29 2.60
C ILE A 186 -0.73 13.05 2.82
N LEU A 187 0.00 14.05 3.34
CA LEU A 187 1.44 13.99 3.55
C LEU A 187 1.85 12.80 4.45
N SER A 188 1.07 12.53 5.51
CA SER A 188 1.29 11.38 6.41
C SER A 188 1.22 10.00 5.72
N MET A 189 0.71 9.92 4.49
CA MET A 189 0.66 8.67 3.70
C MET A 189 1.93 8.43 2.86
N PHE A 190 2.89 9.36 2.87
CA PHE A 190 4.10 9.29 2.06
C PHE A 190 5.35 9.33 2.94
N PRO A 191 6.39 8.55 2.61
CA PRO A 191 7.68 8.73 3.25
C PRO A 191 8.28 10.07 2.86
N LEU A 192 8.93 10.73 3.81
CA LEU A 192 9.72 11.95 3.58
C LEU A 192 11.20 11.60 3.41
N SER A 193 11.86 12.38 2.57
CA SER A 193 13.32 12.39 2.45
C SER A 193 13.96 13.14 3.61
N GLU A 194 15.25 12.90 3.86
CA GLU A 194 16.02 13.61 4.89
C GLU A 194 15.96 15.13 4.72
N SER A 195 16.02 15.63 3.47
CA SER A 195 15.93 17.06 3.17
C SER A 195 14.55 17.65 3.53
N GLU A 196 13.48 16.90 3.30
CA GLU A 196 12.11 17.32 3.65
C GLU A 196 11.92 17.29 5.16
N CYS A 197 12.43 16.27 5.86
CA CYS A 197 12.41 16.23 7.32
C CYS A 197 13.21 17.40 7.93
N THR A 198 14.39 17.70 7.39
CA THR A 198 15.22 18.82 7.85
C THR A 198 14.53 20.16 7.62
N LEU A 199 13.84 20.33 6.48
CA LEU A 199 13.06 21.54 6.17
C LEU A 199 11.94 21.79 7.19
N VAL A 200 11.29 20.74 7.68
CA VAL A 200 10.27 20.88 8.74
C VAL A 200 10.93 21.16 10.09
N ALA A 201 11.92 20.36 10.47
CA ALA A 201 12.53 20.43 11.80
C ALA A 201 13.31 21.72 12.06
N SER A 202 13.89 22.32 11.02
CA SER A 202 14.73 23.52 11.14
C SER A 202 13.92 24.81 11.36
N ASP A 203 12.60 24.75 11.23
CA ASP A 203 11.70 25.89 11.40
C ASP A 203 10.89 25.72 12.70
N PRO A 204 11.18 26.50 13.76
CA PRO A 204 10.48 26.40 15.03
C PRO A 204 8.97 26.62 14.93
N GLU A 205 8.51 27.47 14.01
CA GLU A 205 7.07 27.76 13.85
C GLU A 205 6.33 26.56 13.28
N ARG A 206 6.96 25.83 12.35
CA ARG A 206 6.41 24.57 11.80
C ARG A 206 6.33 23.49 12.87
N VAL A 207 7.37 23.39 13.70
CA VAL A 207 7.40 22.42 14.81
C VAL A 207 6.31 22.76 15.83
N ALA A 208 6.22 24.02 16.26
CA ALA A 208 5.19 24.48 17.20
C ALA A 208 3.78 24.23 16.66
N TYR A 209 3.53 24.51 15.37
CA TYR A 209 2.25 24.22 14.73
C TYR A 209 1.91 22.72 14.75
N LEU A 210 2.85 21.83 14.45
CA LEU A 210 2.57 20.39 14.54
C LEU A 210 2.27 19.95 15.98
N VAL A 211 2.97 20.54 16.96
CA VAL A 211 2.75 20.26 18.38
C VAL A 211 1.37 20.76 18.84
N SER A 212 0.94 21.97 18.45
CA SER A 212 -0.42 22.48 18.77
C SER A 212 -1.51 21.55 18.23
N LEU A 213 -1.30 20.99 17.02
CA LEU A 213 -2.22 20.05 16.42
C LEU A 213 -2.35 18.71 17.18
N LEU A 214 -1.43 18.37 18.09
CA LEU A 214 -1.57 17.20 18.98
C LEU A 214 -2.71 17.35 19.99
N PHE A 215 -3.17 18.58 20.24
CA PHE A 215 -4.29 18.90 21.13
C PHE A 215 -5.57 19.25 20.38
N HIS A 216 -5.59 19.12 19.05
CA HIS A 216 -6.74 19.44 18.23
C HIS A 216 -7.95 18.54 18.55
N SER A 217 -9.17 19.10 18.48
CA SER A 217 -10.42 18.41 18.80
C SER A 217 -10.66 17.14 17.97
N SER A 218 -10.22 17.14 16.71
CA SER A 218 -10.29 15.97 15.82
C SER A 218 -9.15 14.98 16.09
N ILE A 219 -9.51 13.74 16.43
CA ILE A 219 -8.56 12.61 16.58
C ILE A 219 -7.74 12.42 15.30
N GLU A 220 -8.34 12.56 14.12
CA GLU A 220 -7.64 12.35 12.85
C GLU A 220 -6.51 13.36 12.65
N VAL A 221 -6.73 14.63 13.01
CA VAL A 221 -5.70 15.68 12.94
C VAL A 221 -4.55 15.37 13.89
N ARG A 222 -4.86 14.99 15.13
CA ARG A 222 -3.85 14.60 16.13
C ARG A 222 -2.98 13.44 15.66
N VAL A 223 -3.60 12.38 15.13
CA VAL A 223 -2.89 11.19 14.62
C VAL A 223 -2.00 11.56 13.43
N ASN A 224 -2.48 12.34 12.48
CA ASN A 224 -1.66 12.72 11.32
C ASN A 224 -0.51 13.66 11.73
N SER A 225 -0.71 14.54 12.71
CA SER A 225 0.35 15.40 13.24
C SER A 225 1.42 14.57 13.95
N ALA A 226 1.02 13.67 14.86
CA ALA A 226 1.94 12.77 15.55
C ALA A 226 2.74 11.90 14.56
N ALA A 227 2.09 11.37 13.53
CA ALA A 227 2.76 10.58 12.49
C ALA A 227 3.81 11.42 11.74
N LEU A 228 3.50 12.67 11.40
CA LEU A 228 4.47 13.55 10.74
C LEU A 228 5.64 13.91 11.66
N ILE A 229 5.38 14.21 12.94
CA ILE A 229 6.42 14.47 13.94
C ILE A 229 7.35 13.26 14.07
N GLU A 230 6.80 12.05 14.18
CA GLU A 230 7.58 10.82 14.25
C GLU A 230 8.48 10.65 13.02
N VAL A 231 7.93 10.84 11.82
CA VAL A 231 8.70 10.77 10.56
C VAL A 231 9.81 11.81 10.52
N VAL A 232 9.55 13.03 10.97
CA VAL A 232 10.53 14.12 10.98
C VAL A 232 11.67 13.84 11.98
N ILE A 233 11.35 13.36 13.19
CA ILE A 233 12.35 12.99 14.21
C ILE A 233 13.21 11.81 13.73
N ALA A 234 12.57 10.77 13.18
CA ALA A 234 13.27 9.58 12.70
C ALA A 234 14.12 9.89 11.46
N GLY A 235 13.65 10.78 10.59
CA GLY A 235 14.29 11.12 9.31
C GLY A 235 15.34 12.22 9.37
N THR A 236 15.44 13.00 10.45
CA THR A 236 16.50 14.00 10.64
C THR A 236 17.72 13.37 11.32
N ASN A 237 18.92 13.62 10.81
CA ASN A 237 20.17 13.14 11.42
C ASN A 237 20.77 14.10 12.47
N SER A 238 20.25 15.32 12.59
CA SER A 238 20.73 16.31 13.56
C SER A 238 20.16 16.05 14.96
N GLN A 239 21.06 15.82 15.93
CA GLN A 239 20.68 15.68 17.34
C GLN A 239 20.05 16.96 17.90
N GLU A 240 20.48 18.13 17.43
CA GLU A 240 19.96 19.44 17.85
C GLU A 240 18.51 19.64 17.39
N LEU A 241 18.21 19.31 16.13
CA LEU A 241 16.84 19.39 15.60
C LEU A 241 15.91 18.37 16.28
N ARG A 242 16.40 17.17 16.61
CA ARG A 242 15.64 16.19 17.40
C ARG A 242 15.33 16.71 18.82
N ALA A 243 16.30 17.37 19.45
CA ALA A 243 16.12 17.97 20.76
C ALA A 243 15.11 19.12 20.71
N GLN A 244 15.13 19.94 19.66
CA GLN A 244 14.17 21.02 19.47
C GLN A 244 12.73 20.52 19.40
N ILE A 245 12.48 19.42 18.68
CA ILE A 245 11.14 18.81 18.62
C ILE A 245 10.77 18.22 19.98
N SER A 246 11.71 17.54 20.65
CA SER A 246 11.45 16.88 21.94
C SER A 246 11.24 17.86 23.10
N ASN A 247 11.81 19.06 23.01
CA ASN A 247 11.73 20.13 24.02
C ASN A 247 10.60 21.12 23.76
N ALA A 248 9.73 20.90 22.76
CA ALA A 248 8.53 21.70 22.63
C ALA A 248 7.65 21.45 23.86
N ASP A 249 7.49 22.48 24.69
CA ASP A 249 7.01 22.44 26.09
C ASP A 249 5.65 21.74 26.30
N GLU A 250 4.90 21.45 25.24
CA GLU A 250 3.58 20.83 25.31
C GLU A 250 3.55 19.31 25.03
N ILE A 251 4.65 18.65 24.61
CA ILE A 251 4.60 17.22 24.24
C ILE A 251 4.47 16.28 25.45
N PHE A 252 4.89 16.73 26.65
CA PHE A 252 5.01 15.88 27.85
C PHE A 252 4.28 16.39 29.11
N GLU A 253 3.44 17.44 29.00
CA GLU A 253 2.54 17.84 30.10
C GLU A 253 1.20 17.08 30.09
#